data_AF-A0A498SFS9-F1
#
_entry.id   AF-A0A498SFS9-F1
#
_cell.length_a   1.000
_cell.length_b   1.000
_cell.length_c   1.000
_cell.angle_alpha   90.00
_cell.angle_beta   90.00
_cell.angle_gamma   90.00
#
_symmetry.space_group_name_H-M   'P 1'
#
loop_
_entity.id
_entity.type
_entity.pdbx_description
1 polymer ?
#
loop_
_entity_poly.entity_id
_entity_poly.type
_entity_poly.pdbx_seq_one_letter_code
_entity_poly.pdbx_strand_id
1 'polypeptide(L)'
;MWYEQIYSSLITVGCVAIAMFTMLPVNLIETGHAHRRYMGSYILIMESLASVHSKMGCLEPFVISECISDWKAIRWTYQRLAEIVKPAERNGFLRIRLGPIEHIRGKIMFENESKVAYIPSLEQFFNWFIGEATMMADDQTMVDRTNYWGYFDYNYVFDIMDPENINDINWQHLGLDISPVDSTIWIGTPGAHTPCHYDSYGYNVHAQLSGSKRWILFEPSENMKPVRIPYEESTVFSSLDVIGADSSLQGKKIRVATLRKGDVIFVPPGWWHCVQCVNINDSENDLNNISVSINTWVPLANYDRIPRLQEAATSTMVAILIRSGLISSKQICSSESAGCYDDSLYDFEKLLKESKNETANDESLHRLMDFIEKQKKRMTVLPIVLFADFRAEQEKGPLKIIDSSDDSLYRANFTTSTSNLTSFQKHFIDSLLSEKVLTTLIAQLQEWA
;
A
#
# COMPACT_ATOMS: atom_id res chain seq x y z
N MET A 1 2.49 -41.95 -15.16
CA MET A 1 2.60 -40.72 -14.35
C MET A 1 3.05 -39.47 -15.13
N TRP A 2 2.98 -39.44 -16.47
CA TRP A 2 3.24 -38.23 -17.28
C TRP A 2 2.04 -37.83 -18.15
N TYR A 3 0.93 -38.58 -18.07
CA TYR A 3 -0.23 -38.41 -18.95
C TYR A 3 -1.40 -37.67 -18.28
N GLU A 4 -1.53 -37.69 -16.95
CA GLU A 4 -2.65 -37.03 -16.25
C GLU A 4 -2.42 -35.54 -15.95
N GLN A 5 -1.17 -35.07 -15.85
CA GLN A 5 -0.88 -33.63 -15.67
C GLN A 5 -1.06 -32.82 -16.95
N ILE A 6 -0.83 -33.42 -18.12
CA ILE A 6 -1.05 -32.75 -19.41
C ILE A 6 -2.56 -32.62 -19.69
N TYR A 7 -3.38 -33.61 -19.30
CA TYR A 7 -4.83 -33.58 -19.50
C TYR A 7 -5.54 -32.56 -18.61
N SER A 8 -5.11 -32.35 -17.36
CA SER A 8 -5.74 -31.33 -16.49
C SER A 8 -5.46 -29.90 -16.97
N SER A 9 -4.24 -29.59 -17.43
CA SER A 9 -3.93 -28.26 -17.96
C SER A 9 -4.54 -27.99 -19.34
N LEU A 10 -4.65 -29.00 -20.21
CA LEU A 10 -5.37 -28.89 -21.49
C LEU A 10 -6.89 -28.78 -21.31
N ILE A 11 -7.46 -29.39 -20.27
CA ILE A 11 -8.89 -29.27 -19.95
C ILE A 11 -9.18 -27.89 -19.33
N THR A 12 -8.33 -27.34 -18.45
CA THR A 12 -8.55 -26.01 -17.88
C THR A 12 -8.32 -24.88 -18.88
N VAL A 13 -7.26 -24.94 -19.69
CA VAL A 13 -7.07 -24.02 -20.82
C VAL A 13 -8.17 -24.23 -21.87
N GLY A 14 -8.61 -25.48 -22.07
CA GLY A 14 -9.75 -25.83 -22.92
C GLY A 14 -11.07 -25.25 -22.42
N CYS A 15 -11.35 -25.25 -21.12
CA CYS A 15 -12.58 -24.71 -20.55
C CYS A 15 -12.62 -23.17 -20.59
N VAL A 16 -11.48 -22.50 -20.37
CA VAL A 16 -11.35 -21.04 -20.54
C VAL A 16 -11.45 -20.68 -22.02
N ALA A 17 -10.79 -21.41 -22.91
CA ALA A 17 -10.89 -21.19 -24.35
C ALA A 17 -12.30 -21.49 -24.90
N ILE A 18 -13.00 -22.53 -24.42
CA ILE A 18 -14.38 -22.87 -24.82
C ILE A 18 -15.38 -21.84 -24.27
N ALA A 19 -15.20 -21.33 -23.05
CA ALA A 19 -16.02 -20.23 -22.53
C ALA A 19 -15.80 -18.93 -23.32
N MET A 20 -14.56 -18.68 -23.79
CA MET A 20 -14.24 -17.53 -24.65
C MET A 20 -14.70 -17.72 -26.10
N PHE A 21 -14.68 -18.94 -26.65
CA PHE A 21 -15.06 -19.22 -28.05
C PHE A 21 -16.56 -19.47 -28.27
N THR A 22 -17.30 -19.97 -27.28
CA THR A 22 -18.75 -20.24 -27.44
C THR A 22 -19.63 -18.99 -27.25
N MET A 23 -19.03 -17.87 -26.78
CA MET A 23 -19.70 -16.59 -26.53
C MET A 23 -19.43 -15.52 -27.62
N LEU A 24 -18.70 -15.85 -28.68
CA LEU A 24 -18.40 -14.94 -29.81
C LEU A 24 -19.09 -15.42 -31.10
N PRO A 25 -20.02 -14.64 -31.70
CA PRO A 25 -20.36 -14.82 -33.10
C PRO A 25 -19.20 -14.32 -33.98
N VAL A 26 -18.67 -15.25 -34.77
CA VAL A 26 -17.70 -15.06 -35.85
C VAL A 26 -18.13 -13.97 -36.83
N ASN A 27 -17.24 -13.00 -37.10
CA ASN A 27 -17.12 -12.31 -38.39
C ASN A 27 -15.74 -11.62 -38.51
N LEU A 28 -14.70 -12.43 -38.70
CA LEU A 28 -13.29 -11.99 -38.72
C LEU A 28 -12.74 -11.71 -40.14
N ILE A 29 -13.60 -11.46 -41.12
CA ILE A 29 -13.16 -11.21 -42.52
C ILE A 29 -13.47 -9.76 -42.98
N GLU A 30 -14.32 -8.99 -42.29
CA GLU A 30 -14.66 -7.62 -42.69
C GLU A 30 -13.87 -6.49 -41.98
N THR A 31 -13.11 -6.79 -40.92
CA THR A 31 -12.44 -5.76 -40.10
C THR A 31 -11.12 -5.23 -40.68
N GLY A 32 -10.57 -5.86 -41.72
CA GLY A 32 -9.30 -5.47 -42.35
C GLY A 32 -9.29 -4.07 -42.97
N HIS A 33 -10.46 -3.50 -43.27
CA HIS A 33 -10.59 -2.14 -43.84
C HIS A 33 -10.96 -1.06 -42.80
N ALA A 34 -11.50 -1.40 -41.64
CA ALA A 34 -11.80 -0.46 -40.56
C ALA A 34 -10.54 -0.09 -39.73
N HIS A 35 -9.59 -1.02 -39.64
CA HIS A 35 -8.34 -0.87 -38.87
C HIS A 35 -7.47 0.32 -39.29
N ARG A 36 -7.61 0.78 -40.54
CA ARG A 36 -6.82 1.91 -41.10
C ARG A 36 -7.45 3.29 -40.91
N ARG A 37 -8.73 3.41 -40.52
CA ARG A 37 -9.40 4.72 -40.36
C ARG A 37 -9.42 5.24 -38.92
N TYR A 38 -9.20 4.40 -37.91
CA TYR A 38 -9.21 4.78 -36.49
C TYR A 38 -7.83 4.82 -35.82
N MET A 39 -6.75 4.48 -36.53
CA MET A 39 -5.38 4.58 -36.00
C MET A 39 -4.93 6.02 -35.74
N GLY A 40 -5.45 7.02 -36.47
CA GLY A 40 -5.03 8.41 -36.29
C GLY A 40 -5.37 8.98 -34.89
N SER A 41 -6.54 8.64 -34.36
CA SER A 41 -6.98 9.09 -33.03
C SER A 41 -6.33 8.30 -31.89
N TYR A 42 -6.08 7.00 -32.10
CA TYR A 42 -5.37 6.13 -31.15
C TYR A 42 -3.89 6.51 -30.98
N ILE A 43 -3.21 6.87 -32.08
CA ILE A 43 -1.80 7.29 -32.06
C ILE A 43 -1.63 8.61 -31.29
N LEU A 44 -2.53 9.59 -31.48
CA LEU A 44 -2.46 10.88 -30.77
C LEU A 44 -2.72 10.74 -29.25
N ILE A 45 -3.65 9.87 -28.84
CA ILE A 45 -3.89 9.57 -27.42
C ILE A 45 -2.67 8.85 -26.81
N MET A 46 -2.11 7.87 -27.49
CA MET A 46 -0.91 7.13 -27.03
C MET A 46 0.36 8.01 -26.99
N GLU A 47 0.54 8.93 -27.94
CA GLU A 47 1.65 9.90 -27.91
C GLU A 47 1.53 10.88 -26.73
N SER A 48 0.29 11.29 -26.38
CA SER A 48 0.04 12.13 -25.19
C SER A 48 0.28 11.37 -23.87
N LEU A 49 -0.15 10.11 -23.78
CA LEU A 49 0.09 9.23 -22.61
C LEU A 49 1.56 8.88 -22.46
N ALA A 50 2.29 8.62 -23.54
CA ALA A 50 3.73 8.35 -23.50
C ALA A 50 4.53 9.57 -22.98
N SER A 51 4.14 10.78 -23.39
CA SER A 51 4.72 12.04 -22.88
C SER A 51 4.43 12.24 -21.38
N VAL A 52 3.21 11.94 -20.93
CA VAL A 52 2.82 11.99 -19.51
C VAL A 52 3.60 10.94 -18.70
N HIS A 53 3.67 9.70 -19.18
CA HIS A 53 4.43 8.63 -18.54
C HIS A 53 5.92 8.94 -18.48
N SER A 54 6.49 9.53 -19.54
CA SER A 54 7.88 9.98 -19.52
C SER A 54 8.11 11.06 -18.46
N LYS A 55 7.17 12.01 -18.28
CA LYS A 55 7.26 13.02 -17.22
C LYS A 55 7.13 12.41 -15.83
N MET A 56 6.21 11.47 -15.63
CA MET A 56 6.02 10.75 -14.37
C MET A 56 7.22 9.87 -14.02
N GLY A 57 7.80 9.17 -14.99
CA GLY A 57 8.99 8.34 -14.80
C GLY A 57 10.25 9.12 -14.44
N CYS A 58 10.26 10.45 -14.61
CA CYS A 58 11.35 11.32 -14.17
C CYS A 58 11.16 11.87 -12.75
N LEU A 59 10.01 11.64 -12.10
CA LEU A 59 9.77 12.13 -10.75
C LEU A 59 10.51 11.27 -9.73
N GLU A 60 11.24 11.94 -8.84
CA GLU A 60 11.89 11.33 -7.69
C GLU A 60 11.19 11.76 -6.39
N PRO A 61 11.19 10.89 -5.35
CA PRO A 61 10.72 11.27 -4.03
C PRO A 61 11.63 12.34 -3.45
N PHE A 62 11.03 13.23 -2.66
CA PHE A 62 11.75 14.28 -1.96
C PHE A 62 11.11 14.56 -0.60
N VAL A 63 11.92 15.09 0.30
CA VAL A 63 11.47 15.61 1.60
C VAL A 63 11.50 17.14 1.58
N ILE A 64 10.49 17.75 2.19
CA ILE A 64 10.46 19.16 2.54
C ILE A 64 10.49 19.27 4.06
N SER A 65 11.61 19.74 4.60
CA SER A 65 11.80 19.81 6.05
C SER A 65 11.07 20.98 6.69
N GLU A 66 10.56 20.77 7.91
CA GLU A 66 9.93 21.78 8.77
C GLU A 66 8.88 22.66 8.07
N CYS A 67 8.11 22.08 7.16
CA CYS A 67 7.26 22.82 6.22
C CYS A 67 5.79 22.95 6.61
N ILE A 68 5.40 22.38 7.75
CA ILE A 68 4.03 22.40 8.29
C ILE A 68 3.95 23.00 9.70
N SER A 69 4.90 23.88 10.04
CA SER A 69 5.00 24.48 11.38
C SER A 69 3.81 25.37 11.76
N ASP A 70 3.04 25.83 10.77
CA ASP A 70 1.83 26.64 10.96
C ASP A 70 0.52 25.81 11.01
N TRP A 71 0.58 24.52 10.69
CA TRP A 71 -0.58 23.64 10.80
C TRP A 71 -1.05 23.59 12.25
N LYS A 72 -2.36 23.62 12.49
CA LYS A 72 -2.87 23.43 13.86
C LYS A 72 -2.60 22.01 14.35
N ALA A 73 -2.65 21.03 13.45
CA ALA A 73 -2.42 19.62 13.75
C ALA A 73 -1.01 19.32 14.32
N ILE A 74 0.00 20.16 14.04
CA ILE A 74 1.36 20.02 14.61
C ILE A 74 1.39 20.18 16.14
N ARG A 75 0.33 20.77 16.71
CA ARG A 75 0.14 21.00 18.15
C ARG A 75 -0.70 19.93 18.83
N TRP A 76 -1.19 18.93 18.10
CA TRP A 76 -1.91 17.82 18.72
C TRP A 76 -1.01 17.07 19.71
N THR A 77 -1.43 17.04 20.96
CA THR A 77 -0.82 16.23 22.02
C THR A 77 -1.49 14.86 22.09
N TYR A 78 -0.90 13.91 22.82
CA TYR A 78 -1.52 12.60 23.06
C TYR A 78 -2.88 12.71 23.74
N GLN A 79 -3.03 13.64 24.69
CA GLN A 79 -4.33 13.93 25.32
C GLN A 79 -5.34 14.43 24.28
N ARG A 80 -4.92 15.38 23.44
CA ARG A 80 -5.80 15.91 22.38
C ARG A 80 -6.19 14.83 21.38
N LEU A 81 -5.26 13.96 20.98
CA LEU A 81 -5.53 12.84 20.07
C LEU A 81 -6.57 11.87 20.67
N ALA A 82 -6.45 11.52 21.96
CA ALA A 82 -7.44 10.69 22.65
C ALA A 82 -8.83 11.36 22.76
N GLU A 83 -8.88 12.69 22.81
CA GLU A 83 -10.14 13.45 22.77
C GLU A 83 -10.78 13.45 21.39
N ILE A 84 -10.02 13.69 20.31
CA ILE A 84 -10.58 13.94 18.97
C ILE A 84 -10.73 12.70 18.11
N VAL A 85 -9.95 11.65 18.37
CA VAL A 85 -10.08 10.36 17.67
C VAL A 85 -11.08 9.50 18.43
N LYS A 86 -12.21 9.24 17.79
CA LYS A 86 -13.30 8.41 18.33
C LYS A 86 -13.57 7.22 17.41
N PRO A 87 -14.01 6.08 17.95
CA PRO A 87 -14.50 4.98 17.12
C PRO A 87 -15.63 5.46 16.21
N ALA A 88 -15.60 5.02 14.95
CA ALA A 88 -16.76 5.18 14.07
C ALA A 88 -17.99 4.53 14.72
N GLU A 89 -19.16 5.16 14.58
CA GLU A 89 -20.42 4.73 15.23
C GLU A 89 -20.77 3.25 14.96
N ARG A 90 -20.31 2.69 13.84
CA ARG A 90 -20.57 1.30 13.43
C ARG A 90 -19.76 0.25 14.20
N ASN A 91 -18.56 0.58 14.68
CA ASN A 91 -17.61 -0.41 15.20
C ASN A 91 -17.44 -0.34 16.72
N GLY A 92 -17.74 0.79 17.36
CA GLY A 92 -17.66 0.95 18.83
C GLY A 92 -16.25 0.84 19.45
N PHE A 93 -15.23 0.52 18.64
CA PHE A 93 -13.83 0.37 19.06
C PHE A 93 -12.87 0.91 17.99
N LEU A 94 -11.69 1.33 18.43
CA LEU A 94 -10.53 1.60 17.59
C LEU A 94 -9.72 0.31 17.44
N ARG A 95 -9.18 0.09 16.24
CA ARG A 95 -8.39 -1.09 15.90
C ARG A 95 -6.90 -0.78 15.99
N ILE A 96 -6.16 -1.52 16.80
CA ILE A 96 -4.69 -1.46 16.87
C ILE A 96 -4.12 -2.76 16.31
N ARG A 97 -3.32 -2.65 15.25
CA ARG A 97 -2.52 -3.75 14.74
C ARG A 97 -1.30 -3.98 15.63
N LEU A 98 -0.99 -5.24 15.88
CA LEU A 98 0.08 -5.65 16.78
C LEU A 98 1.00 -6.64 16.10
N GLY A 99 2.30 -6.45 16.29
CA GLY A 99 3.30 -7.41 15.87
C GLY A 99 4.49 -7.45 16.82
N PRO A 100 5.30 -8.51 16.75
CA PRO A 100 6.43 -8.71 17.63
C PRO A 100 7.53 -7.69 17.34
N ILE A 101 8.25 -7.29 18.39
CA ILE A 101 9.50 -6.51 18.28
C ILE A 101 10.61 -7.36 17.67
N GLU A 102 10.58 -8.68 17.87
CA GLU A 102 11.47 -9.61 17.19
C GLU A 102 11.05 -9.78 15.73
N HIS A 103 11.96 -9.47 14.80
CA HIS A 103 11.76 -9.65 13.37
C HIS A 103 12.70 -10.73 12.84
N ILE A 104 12.15 -11.82 12.31
CA ILE A 104 12.94 -12.89 11.73
C ILE A 104 13.27 -12.51 10.28
N ARG A 105 14.56 -12.34 9.97
CA ARG A 105 15.02 -11.96 8.63
C ARG A 105 14.53 -12.95 7.58
N GLY A 106 13.96 -12.41 6.50
CA GLY A 106 13.34 -13.15 5.41
C GLY A 106 11.86 -13.49 5.64
N LYS A 107 11.29 -13.14 6.80
CA LYS A 107 9.85 -13.26 7.07
C LYS A 107 9.21 -11.88 7.14
N ILE A 108 8.41 -11.58 6.13
CA ILE A 108 7.60 -10.36 6.10
C ILE A 108 6.36 -10.61 6.98
N MET A 109 6.00 -9.62 7.79
CA MET A 109 4.74 -9.63 8.52
C MET A 109 3.74 -8.73 7.81
N PHE A 110 2.74 -9.33 7.18
CA PHE A 110 1.65 -8.57 6.57
C PHE A 110 0.52 -8.29 7.58
N GLU A 111 -0.42 -7.43 7.18
CA GLU A 111 -1.53 -7.04 8.05
C GLU A 111 -2.38 -8.23 8.49
N ASN A 112 -2.74 -9.12 7.56
CA ASN A 112 -3.56 -10.31 7.81
C ASN A 112 -2.88 -11.36 8.72
N GLU A 113 -1.58 -11.19 8.99
CA GLU A 113 -0.80 -12.04 9.90
C GLU A 113 -0.58 -11.38 11.27
N SER A 114 -0.94 -10.11 11.40
CA SER A 114 -0.80 -9.35 12.64
C SER A 114 -1.93 -9.69 13.61
N LYS A 115 -1.65 -9.62 14.90
CA LYS A 115 -2.70 -9.64 15.94
C LYS A 115 -3.42 -8.29 15.95
N VAL A 116 -4.63 -8.26 16.49
CA VAL A 116 -5.43 -7.04 16.57
C VAL A 116 -5.94 -6.83 17.98
N ALA A 117 -5.78 -5.63 18.52
CA ALA A 117 -6.48 -5.20 19.74
C ALA A 117 -7.60 -4.21 19.40
N TYR A 118 -8.72 -4.34 20.10
CA TYR A 118 -9.85 -3.42 20.00
C TYR A 118 -9.94 -2.61 21.29
N ILE A 119 -9.75 -1.30 21.18
CA ILE A 119 -9.68 -0.38 22.33
C ILE A 119 -10.77 0.69 22.23
N PRO A 120 -11.30 1.22 23.35
CA PRO A 120 -12.35 2.23 23.32
C PRO A 120 -11.82 3.64 23.01
N SER A 121 -10.54 3.91 23.26
CA SER A 121 -9.91 5.21 23.00
C SER A 121 -8.39 5.07 22.85
N LEU A 122 -7.76 6.06 22.19
CA LEU A 122 -6.30 6.12 22.11
C LEU A 122 -5.61 6.32 23.47
N GLU A 123 -6.33 6.77 24.49
CA GLU A 123 -5.80 6.86 25.86
C GLU A 123 -5.34 5.49 26.37
N GLN A 124 -6.11 4.42 26.09
CA GLN A 124 -5.67 3.06 26.44
C GLN A 124 -4.38 2.67 25.71
N PHE A 125 -4.25 3.04 24.43
CA PHE A 125 -3.05 2.77 23.64
C PHE A 125 -1.82 3.49 24.19
N PHE A 126 -1.96 4.77 24.51
CA PHE A 126 -0.88 5.56 25.10
C PHE A 126 -0.48 5.05 26.49
N ASN A 127 -1.46 4.73 27.34
CA ASN A 127 -1.21 4.16 28.66
C ASN A 127 -0.56 2.77 28.57
N TRP A 128 -0.96 1.94 27.59
CA TRP A 128 -0.31 0.66 27.33
C TRP A 128 1.15 0.85 26.94
N PHE A 129 1.45 1.79 26.04
CA PHE A 129 2.82 2.08 25.62
C PHE A 129 3.73 2.51 26.77
N ILE A 130 3.25 3.34 27.70
CA ILE A 130 4.05 3.76 28.87
C ILE A 130 4.04 2.74 30.03
N GLY A 131 3.28 1.65 29.90
CA GLY A 131 3.19 0.57 30.89
C GLY A 131 2.19 0.81 32.02
N GLU A 132 1.28 1.77 31.86
CA GLU A 132 0.22 2.09 32.83
C GLU A 132 -1.12 1.38 32.55
N ALA A 133 -1.27 0.75 31.37
CA ALA A 133 -2.43 -0.04 31.03
C ALA A 133 -2.06 -1.38 30.40
N THR A 134 -3.00 -2.31 30.41
CA THR A 134 -2.90 -3.58 29.71
C THR A 134 -3.69 -3.54 28.41
N MET A 135 -3.27 -4.39 27.46
CA MET A 135 -3.95 -4.55 26.18
C MET A 135 -4.15 -6.04 25.88
N MET A 136 -5.31 -6.37 25.34
CA MET A 136 -5.70 -7.72 24.96
C MET A 136 -5.82 -7.79 23.44
N ALA A 137 -5.22 -8.81 22.85
CA ALA A 137 -5.43 -9.13 21.44
C ALA A 137 -6.75 -9.90 21.23
N ASP A 138 -7.14 -10.02 19.98
CA ASP A 138 -8.32 -10.72 19.46
C ASP A 138 -8.30 -12.23 19.76
N ASP A 139 -7.10 -12.81 19.88
CA ASP A 139 -6.88 -14.20 20.31
C ASP A 139 -6.93 -14.40 21.84
N GLN A 140 -7.35 -13.37 22.59
CA GLN A 140 -7.41 -13.35 24.06
C GLN A 140 -6.04 -13.47 24.75
N THR A 141 -4.95 -13.19 24.04
CA THR A 141 -3.62 -13.10 24.67
C THR A 141 -3.36 -11.71 25.22
N MET A 142 -2.72 -11.66 26.39
CA MET A 142 -2.22 -10.42 26.99
C MET A 142 -1.01 -9.94 26.19
N VAL A 143 -1.05 -8.68 25.77
CA VAL A 143 -0.01 -8.08 24.91
C VAL A 143 0.93 -7.25 25.76
N ASP A 144 2.14 -7.75 25.96
CA ASP A 144 3.19 -7.04 26.67
C ASP A 144 3.88 -6.03 25.73
N ARG A 145 3.92 -4.75 26.14
CA ARG A 145 4.56 -3.67 25.40
C ARG A 145 6.05 -3.90 25.12
N THR A 146 6.73 -4.72 25.93
CA THR A 146 8.17 -4.99 25.72
C THR A 146 8.42 -6.02 24.62
N ASN A 147 7.38 -6.71 24.16
CA ASN A 147 7.47 -7.78 23.17
C ASN A 147 6.74 -7.45 21.87
N TYR A 148 5.86 -6.44 21.88
CA TYR A 148 5.02 -6.07 20.75
C TYR A 148 5.08 -4.58 20.47
N TRP A 149 5.14 -4.22 19.19
CA TRP A 149 4.77 -2.89 18.72
C TRP A 149 3.27 -2.83 18.46
N GLY A 150 2.71 -1.61 18.47
CA GLY A 150 1.33 -1.35 18.11
C GLY A 150 1.18 -0.25 17.08
N TYR A 151 0.22 -0.40 16.17
CA TYR A 151 0.00 0.49 15.06
C TYR A 151 -1.49 0.74 14.83
N PHE A 152 -1.91 1.99 14.96
CA PHE A 152 -3.19 2.49 14.48
C PHE A 152 -2.98 2.98 13.04
N ASP A 153 -3.22 2.09 12.07
CA ASP A 153 -2.96 2.29 10.65
C ASP A 153 -4.25 2.27 9.81
N TYR A 154 -4.22 2.91 8.63
CA TYR A 154 -5.33 2.96 7.66
C TYR A 154 -6.65 3.55 8.21
N ASN A 155 -6.59 4.56 9.08
CA ASN A 155 -7.79 5.24 9.57
C ASN A 155 -8.03 6.57 8.85
N TYR A 156 -9.08 6.64 8.03
CA TYR A 156 -9.52 7.89 7.41
C TYR A 156 -10.04 8.87 8.46
N VAL A 157 -9.58 10.12 8.40
CA VAL A 157 -9.93 11.11 9.43
C VAL A 157 -11.43 11.42 9.46
N PHE A 158 -12.13 11.33 8.32
CA PHE A 158 -13.58 11.54 8.26
C PHE A 158 -14.41 10.50 9.02
N ASP A 159 -13.86 9.29 9.22
CA ASP A 159 -14.56 8.21 9.94
C ASP A 159 -14.43 8.33 11.47
N ILE A 160 -13.39 9.01 11.94
CA ILE A 160 -12.97 8.97 13.35
C ILE A 160 -12.79 10.34 14.01
N MET A 161 -12.97 11.45 13.28
CA MET A 161 -12.85 12.81 13.79
C MET A 161 -14.00 13.69 13.32
N ASP A 162 -14.40 14.63 14.17
CA ASP A 162 -15.33 15.69 13.76
C ASP A 162 -14.69 16.64 12.73
N PRO A 163 -15.47 17.20 11.78
CA PRO A 163 -14.97 18.12 10.74
C PRO A 163 -14.17 19.31 11.28
N GLU A 164 -14.51 19.83 12.46
CA GLU A 164 -13.78 20.94 13.08
C GLU A 164 -12.32 20.58 13.40
N ASN A 165 -12.05 19.33 13.80
CA ASN A 165 -10.70 18.85 14.06
C ASN A 165 -9.96 18.53 12.76
N ILE A 166 -10.66 18.02 11.74
CA ILE A 166 -10.07 17.75 10.42
C ILE A 166 -9.50 19.04 9.79
N ASN A 167 -10.15 20.18 10.04
CA ASN A 167 -9.69 21.50 9.56
C ASN A 167 -8.35 21.97 10.16
N ASP A 168 -7.78 21.24 11.13
CA ASP A 168 -6.43 21.52 11.63
C ASP A 168 -5.32 21.09 10.65
N ILE A 169 -5.66 20.26 9.65
CA ILE A 169 -4.81 19.77 8.55
C ILE A 169 -4.92 20.74 7.37
N ASN A 170 -3.79 21.18 6.79
CA ASN A 170 -3.80 22.22 5.77
C ASN A 170 -2.88 21.93 4.57
N TRP A 171 -3.30 21.02 3.70
CA TRP A 171 -2.59 20.68 2.46
C TRP A 171 -2.40 21.88 1.52
N GLN A 172 -3.31 22.86 1.54
CA GLN A 172 -3.21 24.07 0.72
C GLN A 172 -1.97 24.91 1.04
N HIS A 173 -1.46 24.87 2.28
CA HIS A 173 -0.19 25.52 2.65
C HIS A 173 0.98 25.00 1.78
N LEU A 174 0.95 23.71 1.42
CA LEU A 174 1.98 23.09 0.60
C LEU A 174 1.74 23.33 -0.91
N GLY A 175 0.68 24.03 -1.28
CA GLY A 175 0.28 24.24 -2.67
C GLY A 175 -0.55 23.10 -3.25
N LEU A 176 -1.08 22.21 -2.40
CA LEU A 176 -1.98 21.13 -2.79
C LEU A 176 -3.42 21.56 -2.51
N ASP A 177 -4.19 21.84 -3.56
CA ASP A 177 -5.59 22.21 -3.44
C ASP A 177 -6.48 20.97 -3.31
N ILE A 178 -6.40 20.33 -2.15
CA ILE A 178 -7.11 19.09 -1.80
C ILE A 178 -7.75 19.24 -0.42
N SER A 179 -8.91 18.60 -0.26
CA SER A 179 -9.59 18.55 1.02
C SER A 179 -8.85 17.63 1.99
N PRO A 180 -8.71 17.99 3.28
CA PRO A 180 -8.12 17.11 4.28
C PRO A 180 -9.03 15.94 4.67
N VAL A 181 -10.31 15.94 4.29
CA VAL A 181 -11.29 14.92 4.72
C VAL A 181 -10.87 13.51 4.33
N ASP A 182 -10.32 13.32 3.12
CA ASP A 182 -9.87 12.01 2.62
C ASP A 182 -8.44 11.66 3.08
N SER A 183 -7.93 12.36 4.10
CA SER A 183 -6.62 12.05 4.67
C SER A 183 -6.70 10.86 5.61
N THR A 184 -5.59 10.15 5.76
CA THR A 184 -5.46 9.03 6.69
C THR A 184 -4.47 9.37 7.79
N ILE A 185 -4.84 9.11 9.04
CA ILE A 185 -3.95 9.26 10.21
C ILE A 185 -3.31 7.92 10.56
N TRP A 186 -2.06 8.01 11.02
CA TRP A 186 -1.24 6.88 11.43
C TRP A 186 -0.60 7.17 12.78
N ILE A 187 -0.78 6.27 13.76
CA ILE A 187 -0.20 6.40 15.09
C ILE A 187 0.48 5.08 15.46
N GLY A 188 1.81 5.07 15.56
CA GLY A 188 2.58 3.85 15.76
C GLY A 188 3.63 3.97 16.86
N THR A 189 3.79 2.92 17.65
CA THR A 189 4.94 2.78 18.55
C THR A 189 6.20 2.48 17.73
N PRO A 190 7.40 2.68 18.29
CA PRO A 190 8.64 2.23 17.65
C PRO A 190 8.57 0.77 17.22
N GLY A 191 9.02 0.47 16.01
CA GLY A 191 8.97 -0.87 15.41
C GLY A 191 7.74 -1.13 14.53
N ALA A 192 6.63 -0.41 14.76
CA ALA A 192 5.46 -0.47 13.90
C ALA A 192 5.80 -0.08 12.46
N HIS A 193 5.38 -0.88 11.49
CA HIS A 193 5.80 -0.68 10.10
C HIS A 193 4.76 -1.18 9.09
N THR A 194 4.83 -0.60 7.89
CA THR A 194 4.14 -1.11 6.70
C THR A 194 5.18 -1.82 5.82
N PRO A 195 4.95 -3.10 5.44
CA PRO A 195 5.83 -3.84 4.53
C PRO A 195 6.09 -3.10 3.22
N CYS A 196 7.16 -3.48 2.51
CA CYS A 196 7.48 -2.83 1.25
C CYS A 196 6.37 -3.03 0.20
N HIS A 197 5.93 -1.94 -0.42
CA HIS A 197 4.87 -1.93 -1.43
C HIS A 197 4.99 -0.72 -2.35
N TYR A 198 4.15 -0.64 -3.38
CA TYR A 198 3.82 0.61 -4.05
C TYR A 198 2.30 0.82 -4.08
N ASP A 199 1.88 2.08 -4.15
CA ASP A 199 0.49 2.49 -4.37
C ASP A 199 0.18 2.38 -5.88
N SER A 200 -0.88 1.65 -6.24
CA SER A 200 -1.21 1.34 -7.64
C SER A 200 -1.64 2.55 -8.47
N TYR A 201 -2.17 3.60 -7.83
CA TYR A 201 -2.59 4.81 -8.52
C TYR A 201 -2.43 6.05 -7.62
N GLY A 202 -2.38 7.23 -8.27
CA GLY A 202 -2.12 8.49 -7.59
C GLY A 202 -0.69 8.62 -7.08
N TYR A 203 -0.44 9.72 -6.38
CA TYR A 203 0.80 9.96 -5.64
C TYR A 203 0.48 10.21 -4.17
N ASN A 204 1.44 9.98 -3.29
CA ASN A 204 1.25 10.09 -1.86
C ASN A 204 2.02 11.28 -1.28
N VAL A 205 1.37 12.06 -0.42
CA VAL A 205 2.01 13.13 0.35
C VAL A 205 1.80 12.85 1.82
N HIS A 206 2.89 12.68 2.57
CA HIS A 206 2.83 12.22 3.96
C HIS A 206 3.57 13.19 4.89
N ALA A 207 2.83 13.74 5.85
CA ALA A 207 3.23 14.75 6.81
C ALA A 207 3.47 14.14 8.21
N GLN A 208 4.63 14.41 8.80
CA GLN A 208 5.00 13.89 10.13
C GLN A 208 4.66 14.94 11.22
N LEU A 209 3.71 14.62 12.10
CA LEU A 209 3.20 15.55 13.12
C LEU A 209 3.92 15.44 14.47
N SER A 210 4.32 14.23 14.87
CA SER A 210 5.15 13.99 16.06
C SER A 210 5.90 12.65 15.94
N GLY A 211 6.90 12.42 16.79
CA GLY A 211 7.79 11.25 16.67
C GLY A 211 8.56 11.22 15.35
N SER A 212 8.88 10.03 14.85
CA SER A 212 9.65 9.87 13.62
C SER A 212 9.31 8.60 12.84
N LYS A 213 9.34 8.70 11.50
CA LYS A 213 9.24 7.56 10.58
C LYS A 213 10.43 7.50 9.64
N ARG A 214 11.02 6.31 9.52
CA ARG A 214 12.02 5.97 8.51
C ARG A 214 11.32 5.44 7.26
N TRP A 215 11.57 6.09 6.14
CA TRP A 215 11.14 5.74 4.80
C TRP A 215 12.29 5.11 4.04
N ILE A 216 12.05 3.96 3.43
CA ILE A 216 13.02 3.20 2.64
C ILE A 216 12.39 2.98 1.27
N LEU A 217 12.98 3.56 0.22
CA LEU A 217 12.39 3.59 -1.10
C LEU A 217 13.30 3.00 -2.17
N PHE A 218 12.67 2.48 -3.23
CA PHE A 218 13.33 1.92 -4.40
C PHE A 218 12.65 2.46 -5.66
N GLU A 219 13.44 2.63 -6.72
CA GLU A 219 12.95 3.08 -8.02
C GLU A 219 11.89 2.10 -8.58
N PRO A 220 10.85 2.56 -9.30
CA PRO A 220 9.83 1.68 -9.86
C PRO A 220 10.39 0.54 -10.74
N SER A 221 11.54 0.77 -11.39
CA SER A 221 12.23 -0.21 -12.24
C SER A 221 12.99 -1.30 -11.47
N GLU A 222 13.17 -1.16 -10.15
CA GLU A 222 13.81 -2.18 -9.33
C GLU A 222 12.93 -3.45 -9.27
N ASN A 223 13.54 -4.62 -9.50
CA ASN A 223 12.81 -5.88 -9.39
C ASN A 223 12.57 -6.23 -7.91
N MET A 224 11.46 -5.75 -7.36
CA MET A 224 11.04 -5.99 -5.99
C MET A 224 10.11 -7.20 -5.84
N LYS A 225 9.99 -8.04 -6.87
CA LYS A 225 9.16 -9.27 -6.86
C LYS A 225 7.72 -9.01 -6.35
N PRO A 226 6.90 -8.29 -7.13
CA PRO A 226 5.53 -7.93 -6.75
C PRO A 226 4.69 -9.15 -6.41
N VAL A 227 3.84 -9.03 -5.39
CA VAL A 227 2.83 -10.03 -5.00
C VAL A 227 1.52 -9.32 -4.68
N ARG A 228 0.40 -10.00 -4.99
CA ARG A 228 -0.97 -9.51 -4.73
C ARG A 228 -1.66 -10.25 -3.58
N ILE A 229 -0.96 -11.17 -2.93
CA ILE A 229 -1.43 -11.92 -1.77
C ILE A 229 -0.42 -11.74 -0.63
N PRO A 230 -0.86 -11.25 0.56
CA PRO A 230 -2.25 -10.88 0.87
C PRO A 230 -2.75 -9.70 0.03
N TYR A 231 -4.03 -9.74 -0.29
CA TYR A 231 -4.68 -8.73 -1.13
C TYR A 231 -5.08 -7.52 -0.30
N GLU A 232 -4.76 -6.35 -0.81
CA GLU A 232 -5.21 -5.04 -0.35
C GLU A 232 -5.53 -4.23 -1.62
N GLU A 233 -6.62 -3.48 -1.59
CA GLU A 233 -7.06 -2.67 -2.72
C GLU A 233 -6.09 -1.50 -2.89
N SER A 234 -5.52 -1.35 -4.09
CA SER A 234 -4.57 -0.28 -4.43
C SER A 234 -3.15 -0.42 -3.88
N THR A 235 -2.80 -1.52 -3.19
CA THR A 235 -1.41 -1.82 -2.81
C THR A 235 -0.84 -3.06 -3.48
N VAL A 236 0.32 -2.95 -4.11
CA VAL A 236 1.11 -4.12 -4.56
C VAL A 236 2.31 -4.30 -3.64
N PHE A 237 2.32 -5.41 -2.90
CA PHE A 237 3.40 -5.72 -1.97
C PHE A 237 4.64 -6.29 -2.67
N SER A 238 5.79 -6.16 -2.01
CA SER A 238 7.03 -6.86 -2.36
C SER A 238 7.12 -8.15 -1.56
N SER A 239 7.64 -9.21 -2.20
CA SER A 239 8.04 -10.44 -1.49
C SER A 239 9.47 -10.40 -0.93
N LEU A 240 10.14 -9.24 -0.96
CA LEU A 240 11.45 -9.03 -0.36
C LEU A 240 11.32 -8.41 1.03
N ASP A 241 12.07 -8.94 1.99
CA ASP A 241 12.07 -8.43 3.37
C ASP A 241 12.99 -7.21 3.52
N VAL A 242 12.38 -6.02 3.36
CA VAL A 242 13.05 -4.73 3.53
C VAL A 242 13.35 -4.40 4.99
N ILE A 243 12.43 -4.73 5.90
CA ILE A 243 12.57 -4.45 7.33
C ILE A 243 13.74 -5.23 7.93
N GLY A 244 13.85 -6.52 7.60
CA GLY A 244 14.96 -7.36 8.04
C GLY A 244 16.28 -7.08 7.33
N ALA A 245 16.33 -6.14 6.37
CA ALA A 245 17.46 -5.88 5.48
C ALA A 245 18.01 -7.18 4.85
N ASP A 246 17.12 -7.99 4.27
CA ASP A 246 17.48 -9.28 3.68
C ASP A 246 18.53 -9.15 2.56
N SER A 247 19.36 -10.18 2.38
CA SER A 247 20.44 -10.17 1.40
C SER A 247 19.96 -10.05 -0.05
N SER A 248 18.68 -10.36 -0.33
CA SER A 248 18.06 -10.12 -1.64
C SER A 248 18.00 -8.64 -2.06
N LEU A 249 18.25 -7.71 -1.13
CA LEU A 249 18.35 -6.28 -1.42
C LEU A 249 19.75 -5.84 -1.84
N GLN A 250 20.75 -6.72 -1.71
CA GLN A 250 22.13 -6.41 -2.08
C GLN A 250 22.21 -6.06 -3.58
N GLY A 251 22.84 -4.93 -3.88
CA GLY A 251 22.97 -4.42 -5.25
C GLY A 251 21.80 -3.57 -5.75
N LYS A 252 20.72 -3.44 -4.97
CA LYS A 252 19.63 -2.51 -5.26
C LYS A 252 19.99 -1.08 -4.84
N LYS A 253 19.41 -0.08 -5.52
CA LYS A 253 19.53 1.32 -5.12
C LYS A 253 18.56 1.63 -3.96
N ILE A 254 19.05 1.60 -2.74
CA ILE A 254 18.26 1.87 -1.53
C ILE A 254 18.30 3.37 -1.25
N ARG A 255 17.15 4.03 -1.21
CA ARG A 255 17.03 5.43 -0.76
C ARG A 255 16.41 5.48 0.63
N VAL A 256 16.95 6.29 1.53
CA VAL A 256 16.45 6.38 2.91
C VAL A 256 16.23 7.83 3.34
N ALA A 257 15.11 8.10 4.00
CA ALA A 257 14.87 9.33 4.75
C ALA A 257 14.24 9.02 6.10
N THR A 258 14.63 9.78 7.13
CA THR A 258 13.98 9.72 8.44
C THR A 258 13.24 11.03 8.66
N LEU A 259 11.92 11.00 8.54
CA LEU A 259 11.06 12.17 8.76
C LEU A 259 10.94 12.44 10.25
N ARG A 260 11.07 13.72 10.60
CA ARG A 260 10.87 14.24 11.96
C ARG A 260 9.63 15.12 11.97
N LYS A 261 9.16 15.47 13.17
CA LYS A 261 8.09 16.43 13.36
C LYS A 261 8.28 17.68 12.49
N GLY A 262 7.31 17.96 11.63
CA GLY A 262 7.32 19.10 10.70
C GLY A 262 7.76 18.75 9.28
N ASP A 263 8.29 17.57 9.02
CA ASP A 263 8.71 17.15 7.70
C ASP A 263 7.55 16.58 6.88
N VAL A 264 7.62 16.76 5.56
CA VAL A 264 6.70 16.15 4.59
C VAL A 264 7.50 15.41 3.53
N ILE A 265 7.10 14.20 3.18
CA ILE A 265 7.62 13.46 2.01
C ILE A 265 6.58 13.44 0.90
N PHE A 266 7.06 13.62 -0.33
CA PHE A 266 6.31 13.32 -1.55
C PHE A 266 6.82 11.99 -2.12
N VAL A 267 5.89 11.08 -2.41
CA VAL A 267 6.16 9.79 -3.04
C VAL A 267 5.45 9.75 -4.39
N PRO A 268 6.20 9.75 -5.51
CA PRO A 268 5.62 9.69 -6.85
C PRO A 268 4.93 8.33 -7.12
N PRO A 269 4.06 8.26 -8.14
CA PRO A 269 3.39 7.01 -8.50
C PRO A 269 4.39 5.87 -8.78
N GLY A 270 4.06 4.65 -8.32
CA GLY A 270 4.84 3.44 -8.59
C GLY A 270 6.16 3.29 -7.83
N TRP A 271 6.53 4.24 -6.97
CA TRP A 271 7.72 4.11 -6.14
C TRP A 271 7.50 3.07 -5.03
N TRP A 272 8.37 2.08 -4.99
CA TRP A 272 8.41 1.11 -3.90
C TRP A 272 8.84 1.81 -2.62
N HIS A 273 8.12 1.57 -1.54
CA HIS A 273 8.42 2.16 -0.25
C HIS A 273 8.05 1.22 0.91
N CYS A 274 8.85 1.29 1.96
CA CYS A 274 8.65 0.63 3.24
C CYS A 274 8.81 1.68 4.34
N VAL A 275 7.92 1.66 5.32
CA VAL A 275 7.81 2.74 6.31
C VAL A 275 7.83 2.14 7.71
N GLN A 276 8.73 2.61 8.57
CA GLN A 276 8.91 2.11 9.93
C GLN A 276 8.91 3.28 10.93
N CYS A 277 8.13 3.16 12.00
CA CYS A 277 8.19 4.08 13.14
C CYS A 277 9.48 3.82 13.93
N VAL A 278 10.24 4.87 14.23
CA VAL A 278 11.53 4.77 14.92
C VAL A 278 11.57 5.64 16.17
N ASN A 279 12.42 5.26 17.13
CA ASN A 279 12.68 6.03 18.34
C ASN A 279 13.25 7.41 17.98
N ILE A 280 12.84 8.44 18.72
CA ILE A 280 13.53 9.74 18.73
C ILE A 280 14.54 9.85 19.87
N ASN A 281 14.41 9.01 20.91
CA ASN A 281 15.32 8.92 22.04
C ASN A 281 15.28 7.51 22.67
N ASP A 282 16.22 7.23 23.58
CA ASP A 282 16.41 5.90 24.18
C ASP A 282 15.46 5.61 25.37
N SER A 283 14.59 6.54 25.76
CA SER A 283 13.65 6.36 26.87
C SER A 283 12.42 5.58 26.42
N GLU A 284 12.39 4.28 26.72
CA GLU A 284 11.36 3.33 26.25
C GLU A 284 9.91 3.74 26.58
N ASN A 285 9.69 4.50 27.67
CA ASN A 285 8.36 4.92 28.09
C ASN A 285 8.07 6.40 27.77
N ASP A 286 8.92 7.05 26.96
CA ASP A 286 8.66 8.42 26.53
C ASP A 286 7.63 8.43 25.40
N LEU A 287 6.44 9.00 25.67
CA LEU A 287 5.39 9.16 24.67
C LEU A 287 5.88 9.85 23.39
N ASN A 288 6.91 10.70 23.46
CA ASN A 288 7.48 11.35 22.28
C ASN A 288 8.04 10.36 21.24
N ASN A 289 8.31 9.11 21.63
CA ASN A 289 8.69 8.02 20.71
C ASN A 289 7.51 7.48 19.89
N ILE A 290 6.26 7.78 20.24
CA ILE A 290 5.10 7.47 19.41
C ILE A 290 5.11 8.39 18.19
N SER A 291 5.12 7.79 17.01
CA SER A 291 5.00 8.50 15.74
C SER A 291 3.54 8.80 15.45
N VAL A 292 3.24 10.06 15.13
CA VAL A 292 1.94 10.48 14.57
C VAL A 292 2.17 11.15 13.22
N SER A 293 1.47 10.69 12.21
CA SER A 293 1.55 11.26 10.86
C SER A 293 0.21 11.21 10.14
N ILE A 294 0.09 12.02 9.09
CA ILE A 294 -1.09 12.07 8.23
C ILE A 294 -0.63 12.05 6.79
N ASN A 295 -1.34 11.33 5.93
CA ASN A 295 -1.11 11.39 4.50
C ASN A 295 -2.40 11.57 3.71
N THR A 296 -2.22 11.87 2.44
CA THR A 296 -3.29 11.92 1.45
C THR A 296 -2.76 11.35 0.13
N TRP A 297 -3.57 10.52 -0.51
CA TRP A 297 -3.32 10.05 -1.87
C TRP A 297 -4.07 10.96 -2.84
N VAL A 298 -3.34 11.53 -3.79
CA VAL A 298 -3.91 12.47 -4.75
C VAL A 298 -4.02 11.79 -6.12
N PRO A 299 -5.23 11.64 -6.67
CA PRO A 299 -5.42 10.98 -7.95
C PRO A 299 -4.88 11.83 -9.11
N LEU A 300 -4.34 11.13 -10.11
CA LEU A 300 -3.94 11.69 -11.40
C LEU A 300 -4.89 11.18 -12.47
N ALA A 301 -5.98 11.90 -12.72
CA ALA A 301 -7.17 11.41 -13.43
C ALA A 301 -6.87 10.70 -14.77
N ASN A 302 -5.94 11.21 -15.57
CA ASN A 302 -5.58 10.59 -16.85
C ASN A 302 -4.52 9.50 -16.71
N TYR A 303 -3.52 9.70 -15.86
CA TYR A 303 -2.45 8.72 -15.61
C TYR A 303 -2.99 7.46 -14.93
N ASP A 304 -3.92 7.63 -13.99
CA ASP A 304 -4.50 6.56 -13.18
C ASP A 304 -5.53 5.71 -13.94
N ARG A 305 -5.92 6.05 -15.18
CA ARG A 305 -6.98 5.32 -15.91
C ARG A 305 -6.67 3.83 -16.05
N ILE A 306 -5.48 3.51 -16.56
CA ILE A 306 -5.09 2.11 -16.77
C ILE A 306 -4.83 1.41 -15.43
N PRO A 307 -4.07 1.98 -14.47
CA PRO A 307 -3.90 1.36 -13.17
C PRO A 307 -5.21 1.11 -12.41
N ARG A 308 -6.15 2.06 -12.40
CA ARG A 308 -7.49 1.85 -11.78
C ARG A 308 -8.26 0.72 -12.43
N LEU A 309 -8.16 0.60 -13.76
CA LEU A 309 -8.80 -0.49 -14.49
C LEU A 309 -8.14 -1.85 -14.18
N GLN A 310 -6.81 -1.88 -14.01
CA GLN A 310 -6.07 -3.06 -13.55
C GLN A 310 -6.45 -3.45 -12.12
N GLU A 311 -6.62 -2.49 -11.22
CA GLU A 311 -7.07 -2.74 -9.84
C GLU A 311 -8.52 -3.27 -9.82
N ALA A 312 -9.44 -2.68 -10.59
CA ALA A 312 -10.82 -3.18 -10.69
C ALA A 312 -10.89 -4.60 -11.27
N ALA A 313 -10.07 -4.89 -12.30
CA ALA A 313 -9.93 -6.24 -12.83
C ALA A 313 -9.37 -7.20 -11.77
N THR A 314 -8.37 -6.76 -11.00
CA THR A 314 -7.78 -7.56 -9.92
C THR A 314 -8.81 -7.85 -8.83
N SER A 315 -9.54 -6.84 -8.37
CA SER A 315 -10.62 -6.98 -7.38
C SER A 315 -11.67 -7.99 -7.86
N THR A 316 -12.07 -7.90 -9.14
CA THR A 316 -12.98 -8.88 -9.77
C THR A 316 -12.41 -10.30 -9.77
N MET A 317 -11.13 -10.47 -10.12
CA MET A 317 -10.47 -11.78 -10.10
C MET A 317 -10.36 -12.33 -8.68
N VAL A 318 -10.01 -11.50 -7.70
CA VAL A 318 -9.97 -11.87 -6.27
C VAL A 318 -11.34 -12.30 -5.78
N ALA A 319 -12.40 -11.57 -6.13
CA ALA A 319 -13.78 -11.96 -5.83
C ALA A 319 -14.12 -13.36 -6.38
N ILE A 320 -13.72 -13.65 -7.62
CA ILE A 320 -13.91 -14.97 -8.25
C ILE A 320 -13.10 -16.05 -7.52
N LEU A 321 -11.83 -15.78 -7.17
CA LEU A 321 -10.97 -16.72 -6.46
C LEU A 321 -11.50 -17.05 -5.05
N ILE A 322 -12.09 -16.07 -4.36
CA ILE A 322 -12.77 -16.27 -3.07
C ILE A 322 -14.00 -17.15 -3.27
N ARG A 323 -14.87 -16.81 -4.23
CA ARG A 323 -16.10 -17.56 -4.52
C ARG A 323 -15.83 -18.99 -4.99
N SER A 324 -14.71 -19.24 -5.67
CA SER A 324 -14.29 -20.57 -6.07
C SER A 324 -13.61 -21.37 -4.94
N GLY A 325 -13.37 -20.76 -3.77
CA GLY A 325 -12.66 -21.38 -2.65
C GLY A 325 -11.16 -21.59 -2.88
N LEU A 326 -10.55 -20.88 -3.84
CA LEU A 326 -9.11 -20.95 -4.09
C LEU A 326 -8.31 -20.10 -3.10
N ILE A 327 -8.89 -18.98 -2.66
CA ILE A 327 -8.40 -18.17 -1.54
C ILE A 327 -9.54 -17.92 -0.54
N SER A 328 -9.19 -17.50 0.66
CA SER A 328 -10.12 -17.21 1.76
C SER A 328 -9.84 -15.81 2.32
N SER A 329 -10.65 -15.36 3.28
CA SER A 329 -10.39 -14.11 4.01
C SER A 329 -9.01 -14.03 4.67
N LYS A 330 -8.35 -15.16 4.93
CA LYS A 330 -6.97 -15.20 5.46
C LYS A 330 -5.92 -14.68 4.49
N GLN A 331 -6.24 -14.58 3.20
CA GLN A 331 -5.36 -14.04 2.16
C GLN A 331 -5.69 -12.59 1.81
N ILE A 332 -6.53 -11.93 2.60
CA ILE A 332 -6.95 -10.56 2.40
C ILE A 332 -6.51 -9.75 3.62
N CYS A 333 -5.95 -8.56 3.40
CA CYS A 333 -5.63 -7.62 4.46
C CYS A 333 -6.91 -7.24 5.23
N SER A 334 -6.76 -7.01 6.54
CA SER A 334 -7.92 -6.76 7.39
C SER A 334 -8.52 -5.37 7.24
N SER A 335 -7.79 -4.43 6.63
CA SER A 335 -8.31 -3.14 6.16
C SER A 335 -9.42 -3.30 5.11
N GLU A 336 -9.42 -4.42 4.39
CA GLU A 336 -10.40 -4.69 3.34
C GLU A 336 -11.73 -5.19 3.90
N SER A 337 -12.84 -4.63 3.40
CA SER A 337 -14.16 -5.09 3.77
C SER A 337 -14.61 -6.26 2.89
N ALA A 338 -15.01 -7.38 3.50
CA ALA A 338 -15.48 -8.56 2.78
C ALA A 338 -16.73 -8.33 1.90
N GLY A 339 -17.47 -7.23 2.12
CA GLY A 339 -18.64 -6.83 1.33
C GLY A 339 -18.32 -6.06 0.04
N CYS A 340 -17.07 -5.66 -0.19
CA CYS A 340 -16.67 -4.82 -1.32
C CYS A 340 -16.66 -5.57 -2.67
N TYR A 341 -16.61 -6.90 -2.64
CA TYR A 341 -16.36 -7.71 -3.83
C TYR A 341 -17.61 -8.04 -4.65
N ASP A 342 -18.81 -7.83 -4.12
CA ASP A 342 -20.05 -8.21 -4.81
C ASP A 342 -20.31 -7.33 -6.05
N ASP A 343 -19.89 -6.06 -5.99
CA ASP A 343 -20.01 -5.08 -7.06
C ASP A 343 -18.74 -4.92 -7.91
N SER A 344 -17.65 -5.63 -7.58
CA SER A 344 -16.35 -5.51 -8.26
C SER A 344 -16.43 -5.64 -9.79
N LEU A 345 -17.25 -6.57 -10.29
CA LEU A 345 -17.47 -6.75 -11.73
C LEU A 345 -18.23 -5.57 -12.35
N TYR A 346 -19.20 -5.00 -11.63
CA TYR A 346 -19.95 -3.83 -12.07
C TYR A 346 -19.03 -2.60 -12.16
N ASP A 347 -18.20 -2.38 -11.15
CA ASP A 347 -17.21 -1.29 -11.15
C ASP A 347 -16.18 -1.47 -12.26
N PHE A 348 -15.72 -2.70 -12.49
CA PHE A 348 -14.83 -3.01 -13.59
C PHE A 348 -15.49 -2.72 -14.95
N GLU A 349 -16.73 -3.15 -15.17
CA GLU A 349 -17.48 -2.86 -16.40
C GLU A 349 -17.68 -1.35 -16.60
N LYS A 350 -18.00 -0.63 -15.53
CA LYS A 350 -18.18 0.83 -15.56
C LYS A 350 -16.90 1.53 -16.00
N LEU A 351 -15.76 1.25 -15.35
CA LEU A 351 -14.46 1.83 -15.70
C LEU A 351 -14.02 1.46 -17.12
N LEU A 352 -14.31 0.23 -17.55
CA LEU A 352 -14.02 -0.23 -18.91
C LEU A 352 -14.75 0.64 -19.96
N LYS A 353 -16.01 1.01 -19.70
CA LYS A 353 -16.81 1.88 -20.59
C LYS A 353 -16.36 3.34 -20.56
N GLU A 354 -15.98 3.86 -19.39
CA GLU A 354 -15.48 5.24 -19.24
C GLU A 354 -14.18 5.47 -20.02
N SER A 355 -13.31 4.45 -20.13
CA SER A 355 -12.02 4.55 -20.82
C SER A 355 -12.08 4.98 -22.30
N LYS A 356 -13.25 4.87 -22.95
CA LYS A 356 -13.44 5.21 -24.37
C LYS A 356 -13.82 6.67 -24.61
N ASN A 357 -14.35 7.36 -23.61
CA ASN A 357 -14.94 8.69 -23.76
C ASN A 357 -14.29 9.65 -22.77
N GLU A 358 -13.13 10.22 -23.12
CA GLU A 358 -12.74 11.58 -22.69
C GLU A 358 -11.30 11.89 -23.10
N THR A 359 -11.15 12.87 -24.00
CA THR A 359 -9.96 13.73 -24.08
C THR A 359 -10.10 14.82 -23.03
N ALA A 360 -9.93 14.48 -21.75
CA ALA A 360 -9.95 15.46 -20.68
C ALA A 360 -8.60 16.19 -20.60
N ASN A 361 -8.65 17.52 -20.53
CA ASN A 361 -7.48 18.35 -20.25
C ASN A 361 -6.93 17.94 -18.86
N ASP A 362 -5.68 17.50 -18.78
CA ASP A 362 -5.10 16.93 -17.54
C ASP A 362 -4.76 18.02 -16.52
N GLU A 363 -5.76 18.57 -15.86
CA GLU A 363 -5.57 19.55 -14.79
C GLU A 363 -4.83 18.93 -13.60
N SER A 364 -4.99 17.63 -13.34
CA SER A 364 -4.33 16.94 -12.22
C SER A 364 -2.80 16.89 -12.37
N LEU A 365 -2.30 16.59 -13.56
CA LEU A 365 -0.87 16.63 -13.84
C LEU A 365 -0.31 18.05 -13.78
N HIS A 366 -1.06 19.04 -14.26
CA HIS A 366 -0.65 20.44 -14.14
C HIS A 366 -0.55 20.87 -12.68
N ARG A 367 -1.51 20.49 -11.84
CA ARG A 367 -1.47 20.75 -10.38
C ARG A 367 -0.28 20.08 -9.71
N LEU A 368 0.03 18.82 -10.08
CA LEU A 368 1.22 18.13 -9.57
C LEU A 368 2.51 18.85 -9.98
N MET A 369 2.64 19.23 -11.25
CA MET A 369 3.85 19.92 -11.74
C MET A 369 4.01 21.31 -11.11
N ASP A 370 2.91 22.04 -10.90
CA ASP A 370 2.91 23.33 -10.20
C ASP A 370 3.30 23.16 -8.73
N PHE A 371 2.77 22.14 -8.04
CA PHE A 371 3.21 21.76 -6.70
C PHE A 371 4.72 21.50 -6.65
N ILE A 372 5.24 20.68 -7.56
CA ILE A 372 6.66 20.36 -7.63
C ILE A 372 7.49 21.62 -7.89
N GLU A 373 7.12 22.46 -8.85
CA GLU A 373 7.90 23.67 -9.15
C GLU A 373 7.87 24.67 -7.97
N LYS A 374 6.74 24.80 -7.27
CA LYS A 374 6.61 25.64 -6.05
C LYS A 374 7.54 25.16 -4.93
N GLN A 375 7.72 23.84 -4.78
CA GLN A 375 8.53 23.29 -3.70
C GLN A 375 10.01 23.09 -4.06
N LYS A 376 10.38 23.21 -5.34
CA LYS A 376 11.71 22.89 -5.89
C LYS A 376 12.91 23.42 -5.11
N LYS A 377 12.81 24.64 -4.55
CA LYS A 377 13.91 25.25 -3.78
C LYS A 377 14.08 24.66 -2.37
N ARG A 378 13.09 23.92 -1.88
CA ARG A 378 13.03 23.32 -0.54
C ARG A 378 13.16 21.79 -0.57
N MET A 379 13.14 21.20 -1.76
CA MET A 379 13.23 19.75 -1.94
C MET A 379 14.60 19.25 -1.56
N THR A 380 14.61 18.23 -0.71
CA THR A 380 15.79 17.39 -0.47
C THR A 380 15.53 16.03 -1.09
N VAL A 381 16.24 15.73 -2.17
CA VAL A 381 16.21 14.41 -2.81
C VAL A 381 16.81 13.38 -1.86
N LEU A 382 16.19 12.20 -1.80
CA LEU A 382 16.64 11.16 -0.88
C LEU A 382 17.98 10.55 -1.33
N PRO A 383 18.97 10.48 -0.44
CA PRO A 383 20.27 9.91 -0.76
C PRO A 383 20.16 8.39 -0.98
N ILE A 384 20.99 7.87 -1.90
CA ILE A 384 21.22 6.44 -2.03
C ILE A 384 22.23 6.03 -0.94
N VAL A 385 21.92 4.96 -0.21
CA VAL A 385 22.77 4.41 0.85
C VAL A 385 23.34 3.06 0.45
N LEU A 386 24.51 2.71 0.99
CA LEU A 386 25.07 1.37 0.81
C LEU A 386 24.26 0.35 1.59
N PHE A 387 24.11 -0.85 1.03
CA PHE A 387 23.39 -1.94 1.69
C PHE A 387 23.96 -2.27 3.09
N ALA A 388 25.28 -2.22 3.25
CA ALA A 388 25.93 -2.48 4.54
C ALA A 388 25.53 -1.44 5.61
N ASP A 389 25.49 -0.15 5.23
CA ASP A 389 25.09 0.93 6.13
C ASP A 389 23.59 0.83 6.45
N PHE A 390 22.76 0.56 5.45
CA PHE A 390 21.33 0.32 5.63
C PHE A 390 21.06 -0.84 6.60
N ARG A 391 21.75 -1.97 6.41
CA ARG A 391 21.63 -3.13 7.29
C ARG A 391 22.04 -2.79 8.73
N ALA A 392 23.17 -2.11 8.91
CA ALA A 392 23.62 -1.68 10.24
C ALA A 392 22.61 -0.73 10.92
N GLU A 393 21.95 0.14 10.15
CA GLU A 393 20.90 1.03 10.66
C GLU A 393 19.59 0.32 11.01
N GLN A 394 19.28 -0.80 10.36
CA GLN A 394 18.15 -1.67 10.74
C GLN A 394 18.46 -2.48 11.99
N GLU A 395 19.69 -2.98 12.14
CA GLU A 395 20.12 -3.75 13.32
C GLU A 395 20.18 -2.90 14.60
N LYS A 396 20.35 -1.58 14.48
CA LYS A 396 20.23 -0.61 15.59
C LYS A 396 18.81 -0.06 15.76
N GLY A 397 17.89 -0.48 14.90
CA GLY A 397 16.52 0.02 14.89
C GLY A 397 15.70 -0.45 16.11
N PRO A 398 14.43 -0.05 16.18
CA PRO A 398 13.54 -0.45 17.27
C PRO A 398 13.15 -1.94 17.24
N LEU A 399 13.41 -2.64 16.13
CA LEU A 399 13.15 -4.08 16.02
C LEU A 399 14.42 -4.87 16.29
N LYS A 400 14.26 -6.00 17.00
CA LYS A 400 15.34 -6.98 17.19
C LYS A 400 15.38 -7.91 15.99
N ILE A 401 16.29 -7.66 15.05
CA ILE A 401 16.46 -8.49 13.85
C ILE A 401 17.16 -9.80 14.23
N ILE A 402 16.56 -10.94 13.87
CA ILE A 402 17.05 -12.29 14.15
C ILE A 402 17.33 -13.01 12.82
N ASP A 403 18.53 -13.58 12.67
CA ASP A 403 18.89 -14.38 11.50
C ASP A 403 18.29 -15.79 11.58
N SER A 404 17.69 -16.25 10.49
CA SER A 404 16.98 -17.54 10.43
C SER A 404 17.87 -18.78 10.59
N SER A 405 19.20 -18.64 10.55
CA SER A 405 20.17 -19.73 10.77
C SER A 405 20.36 -20.08 12.24
N ASP A 406 20.00 -19.19 13.17
CA ASP A 406 20.47 -19.27 14.55
C ASP A 406 19.52 -19.99 15.50
N ASP A 407 18.41 -20.53 15.02
CA ASP A 407 17.49 -21.25 15.91
C ASP A 407 16.73 -22.42 15.25
N SER A 408 17.13 -23.64 15.62
CA SER A 408 16.46 -24.88 15.23
C SER A 408 15.16 -25.14 16.01
N LEU A 409 14.94 -24.44 17.14
CA LEU A 409 13.72 -24.51 17.95
C LEU A 409 12.63 -23.53 17.47
N TYR A 410 12.98 -22.38 16.86
CA TYR A 410 11.98 -21.45 16.32
C TYR A 410 11.22 -21.98 15.09
N ARG A 411 11.74 -23.00 14.40
CA ARG A 411 11.00 -23.71 13.33
C ARG A 411 9.71 -24.37 13.82
N ALA A 412 9.58 -24.66 15.12
CA ALA A 412 8.44 -25.38 15.68
C ALA A 412 7.37 -24.47 16.33
N ASN A 413 7.75 -23.27 16.78
CA ASN A 413 6.87 -22.40 17.57
C ASN A 413 6.18 -21.26 16.78
N PHE A 414 6.62 -20.99 15.54
CA PHE A 414 5.96 -20.02 14.64
C PHE A 414 5.37 -20.65 13.37
N THR A 415 5.17 -21.98 13.35
CA THR A 415 4.45 -22.68 12.27
C THR A 415 2.93 -22.60 12.37
N THR A 416 2.39 -21.74 13.24
CA THR A 416 0.95 -21.53 13.37
C THR A 416 0.55 -20.16 12.87
N SER A 417 0.65 -19.94 11.55
CA SER A 417 -0.37 -19.28 10.72
C SER A 417 0.23 -18.79 9.40
N THR A 418 0.30 -19.66 8.39
CA THR A 418 0.25 -19.18 7.01
C THR A 418 -0.78 -20.03 6.30
N SER A 419 -1.89 -19.38 6.01
CA SER A 419 -2.91 -19.77 5.04
C SER A 419 -2.39 -20.82 4.03
N ASN A 420 -2.96 -22.04 4.03
CA ASN A 420 -2.43 -23.21 3.31
C ASN A 420 -2.59 -23.11 1.77
N LEU A 421 -1.97 -22.10 1.13
CA LEU A 421 -1.78 -22.12 -0.31
C LEU A 421 -0.59 -22.99 -0.62
N THR A 422 -0.81 -24.00 -1.45
CA THR A 422 0.29 -24.76 -2.05
C THR A 422 1.15 -23.82 -2.91
N SER A 423 2.41 -24.19 -3.12
CA SER A 423 3.30 -23.46 -4.04
C SER A 423 2.65 -23.29 -5.43
N PHE A 424 1.95 -24.32 -5.91
CA PHE A 424 1.21 -24.25 -7.17
C PHE A 424 0.11 -23.18 -7.15
N GLN A 425 -0.75 -23.17 -6.13
CA GLN A 425 -1.83 -22.17 -6.00
C GLN A 425 -1.26 -20.75 -5.97
N LYS A 426 -0.18 -20.53 -5.20
CA LYS A 426 0.48 -19.23 -5.13
C LYS A 426 0.97 -18.78 -6.51
N HIS A 427 1.75 -19.61 -7.21
CA HIS A 427 2.24 -19.29 -8.56
C HIS A 427 1.10 -19.07 -9.56
N PHE A 428 0.02 -19.85 -9.47
CA PHE A 428 -1.15 -19.69 -10.32
C PHE A 428 -1.82 -18.32 -10.09
N ILE A 429 -2.06 -17.95 -8.83
CA ILE A 429 -2.68 -16.66 -8.46
C ILE A 429 -1.76 -15.51 -8.87
N ASP A 430 -0.47 -15.56 -8.55
CA ASP A 430 0.50 -14.52 -8.91
C ASP A 430 0.58 -14.33 -10.44
N SER A 431 0.49 -15.42 -11.21
CA SER A 431 0.46 -15.35 -12.67
C SER A 431 -0.83 -14.72 -13.19
N LEU A 432 -1.99 -15.13 -12.63
CA LEU A 432 -3.31 -14.63 -13.01
C LEU A 432 -3.46 -13.14 -12.73
N LEU A 433 -2.96 -12.68 -11.58
CA LEU A 433 -3.02 -11.29 -11.13
C LEU A 433 -1.81 -10.47 -11.60
N SER A 434 -0.99 -11.00 -12.51
CA SER A 434 0.15 -10.26 -13.05
C SER A 434 -0.30 -9.12 -13.95
N GLU A 435 0.42 -8.00 -13.90
CA GLU A 435 0.17 -6.81 -14.73
C GLU A 435 0.00 -7.16 -16.22
N LYS A 436 0.84 -8.07 -16.74
CA LYS A 436 0.79 -8.52 -18.13
C LYS A 436 -0.54 -9.21 -18.48
N VAL A 437 -1.04 -10.09 -17.60
CA VAL A 437 -2.31 -10.80 -17.81
C VAL A 437 -3.47 -9.83 -17.72
N LEU A 438 -3.49 -8.98 -16.68
CA LEU A 438 -4.53 -7.97 -16.49
C LEU A 438 -4.61 -7.01 -17.68
N THR A 439 -3.47 -6.51 -18.14
CA THR A 439 -3.39 -5.61 -19.30
C THR A 439 -3.91 -6.28 -20.58
N THR A 440 -3.56 -7.55 -20.79
CA THR A 440 -4.03 -8.32 -21.96
C THR A 440 -5.55 -8.55 -21.90
N LEU A 441 -6.08 -8.89 -20.73
CA LEU A 441 -7.51 -9.07 -20.49
C LEU A 441 -8.28 -7.78 -20.78
N ILE A 442 -7.80 -6.66 -20.22
CA ILE A 442 -8.40 -5.33 -20.41
C ILE A 442 -8.45 -4.97 -21.89
N ALA A 443 -7.33 -5.09 -22.60
CA ALA A 443 -7.26 -4.78 -24.03
C ALA A 443 -8.28 -5.60 -24.84
N GLN A 444 -8.38 -6.91 -24.56
CA GLN A 444 -9.32 -7.78 -25.25
C GLN A 444 -10.79 -7.41 -24.97
N LEU A 445 -11.12 -7.02 -23.73
CA LEU A 445 -12.48 -6.62 -23.35
C LEU A 445 -12.86 -5.25 -23.95
N GLN A 446 -11.90 -4.33 -24.06
CA GLN A 446 -12.11 -3.03 -24.70
C GLN A 446 -12.41 -3.15 -26.20
N GLU A 447 -11.87 -4.16 -26.88
CA GLU A 447 -12.17 -4.46 -28.30
C GLU A 447 -13.60 -4.96 -28.52
N TRP A 448 -14.21 -5.60 -27.52
CA TRP A 448 -15.56 -6.17 -27.62
C TRP A 448 -16.66 -5.20 -27.22
N ALA A 449 -16.38 -4.31 -26.27
CA ALA A 449 -17.22 -3.17 -25.94
C ALA A 449 -17.22 -2.15 -27.10
#